data_AF-A0A4S4NHJ5-F1
#
_entry.id   AF-A0A4S4NHJ5-F1
#
_cell.length_a   1.000
_cell.length_b   1.000
_cell.length_c   1.000
_cell.angle_alpha   90.00
_cell.angle_beta   90.00
_cell.angle_gamma   90.00
#
_symmetry.space_group_name_H-M   'P 1'
#
loop_
_entity.id
_entity.type
_entity.pdbx_description
1 polymer ?
#
loop_
_entity_poly.entity_id
_entity_poly.type
_entity_poly.pdbx_seq_one_letter_code
_entity_poly.pdbx_strand_id
1 'polypeptide(L)'
;MRARLATVSMTLLLLGCAEMNPGPPPVDTARFGRVIGDLQLAEALVAEVPVLVRDSMQAVYYDSVLADHGFTRREFDSIMWIIRQEPAWIDSVYTRAGEIVSREMIER
;
A
#
# COMPACT_ATOMS: atom_id res chain seq x y z
N MET A 1 -38.95 30.60 12.60
CA MET A 1 -37.47 30.68 12.49
C MET A 1 -36.77 29.33 12.64
N ARG A 2 -37.10 28.49 13.65
CA ARG A 2 -36.48 27.18 13.89
C ARG A 2 -36.55 26.19 12.71
N ALA A 3 -37.70 26.13 12.02
CA ALA A 3 -37.88 25.22 10.87
C ALA A 3 -36.96 25.55 9.69
N ARG A 4 -36.66 26.84 9.44
CA ARG A 4 -35.76 27.28 8.37
C ARG A 4 -34.29 26.99 8.69
N LEU A 5 -33.90 27.05 9.97
CA LEU A 5 -32.56 26.66 10.40
C LEU A 5 -32.32 25.15 10.20
N ALA A 6 -33.33 24.32 10.52
CA ALA A 6 -33.25 22.87 10.36
C ALA A 6 -33.12 22.45 8.88
N THR A 7 -33.81 23.14 7.96
CA THR A 7 -33.70 22.85 6.52
C THR A 7 -32.33 23.23 5.97
N VAL A 8 -31.78 24.39 6.36
CA VAL A 8 -30.44 24.83 5.94
C VAL A 8 -29.37 23.85 6.44
N SER A 9 -29.46 23.39 7.69
CA SER A 9 -28.51 22.43 8.26
C SER A 9 -28.55 21.06 7.57
N MET A 10 -29.73 20.60 7.14
CA MET A 10 -29.91 19.36 6.38
C MET A 10 -29.30 19.44 4.97
N THR A 11 -29.39 20.61 4.33
CA THR A 11 -28.90 20.81 2.96
C THR A 11 -27.36 20.91 2.90
N LEU A 12 -26.73 21.42 3.96
CA LEU A 12 -25.27 21.50 4.10
C LEU A 12 -24.60 20.12 4.27
N LEU A 13 -25.30 19.13 4.82
CA LEU A 13 -24.77 17.77 5.00
C LEU A 13 -24.70 16.98 3.69
N LEU A 14 -25.46 17.37 2.67
CA LEU A 14 -25.50 16.69 1.36
C LEU A 14 -24.42 17.17 0.39
N LEU A 15 -23.73 18.28 0.70
CA LEU A 15 -22.67 18.85 -0.14
C LEU A 15 -21.28 18.25 0.15
N GLY A 16 -21.17 17.35 1.13
CA GLY A 16 -19.90 16.71 1.53
C GLY A 16 -19.42 15.58 0.61
N CYS A 17 -20.22 15.16 -0.37
CA CYS A 17 -19.87 14.07 -1.29
C CYS A 17 -19.16 14.57 -2.56
N ALA A 18 -18.20 15.48 -2.42
CA ALA A 18 -17.27 15.71 -3.51
C ALA A 18 -16.27 14.55 -3.51
N GLU A 19 -16.30 13.70 -4.53
CA GLU A 19 -15.21 12.76 -4.82
C GLU A 19 -13.94 13.58 -5.00
N MET A 20 -13.11 13.63 -3.95
CA MET A 20 -11.75 14.14 -4.06
C MET A 20 -11.01 13.16 -4.96
N ASN A 21 -10.87 13.51 -6.24
CA ASN A 21 -9.95 12.84 -7.13
C ASN A 21 -8.54 13.33 -6.74
N PRO A 22 -7.71 12.47 -6.12
CA PRO A 22 -6.38 12.86 -5.65
C PRO A 22 -5.39 13.13 -6.80
N GLY A 23 -5.82 12.89 -8.04
CA GLY A 23 -4.95 12.87 -9.21
C GLY A 23 -4.21 11.55 -9.34
N PRO A 24 -3.32 11.44 -10.33
CA PRO A 24 -2.54 10.23 -10.53
C PRO A 24 -1.55 10.03 -9.37
N PRO A 25 -1.26 8.76 -9.01
CA PRO A 25 -0.23 8.46 -8.03
C PRO A 25 1.14 8.97 -8.52
N PRO A 26 2.04 9.34 -7.59
CA PRO A 26 3.38 9.84 -7.94
C PRO A 26 4.31 8.76 -8.51
N VAL A 27 3.87 7.50 -8.51
CA VAL A 27 4.61 6.33 -9.02
C VAL A 27 3.66 5.39 -9.74
N ASP A 28 4.21 4.54 -10.61
CA ASP A 28 3.49 3.41 -11.20
C ASP A 28 3.11 2.39 -10.10
N THR A 29 1.83 2.37 -9.74
CA THR A 29 1.28 1.48 -8.71
C THR A 29 1.36 0.01 -9.10
N ALA A 30 1.40 -0.32 -10.39
CA ALA A 30 1.54 -1.70 -10.85
C ALA A 30 2.97 -2.21 -10.65
N ARG A 31 3.98 -1.39 -10.98
CA ARG A 31 5.38 -1.69 -10.62
C ARG A 31 5.57 -1.74 -9.12
N PHE A 32 5.05 -0.74 -8.40
CA PHE A 32 5.23 -0.66 -6.96
C PHE A 32 4.53 -1.81 -6.21
N GLY A 33 3.36 -2.25 -6.69
CA GLY A 33 2.67 -3.44 -6.21
C GLY A 33 3.46 -4.74 -6.38
N ARG A 34 4.33 -4.85 -7.41
CA ARG A 34 5.26 -5.99 -7.54
C ARG A 34 6.27 -6.05 -6.41
N VAL A 35 6.87 -4.91 -6.06
CA VAL A 35 7.79 -4.81 -4.93
C VAL A 35 7.11 -5.25 -3.64
N ILE A 36 5.88 -4.78 -3.40
CA ILE A 36 5.10 -5.15 -2.21
C ILE A 36 4.76 -6.64 -2.19
N GLY A 37 4.35 -7.21 -3.33
CA GLY A 37 4.08 -8.65 -3.44
C GLY A 37 5.30 -9.49 -3.08
N ASP A 38 6.47 -9.15 -3.63
CA ASP A 38 7.71 -9.87 -3.34
C ASP A 38 8.16 -9.70 -1.89
N LEU A 39 7.97 -8.51 -1.30
CA LEU A 39 8.20 -8.29 0.13
C LEU A 39 7.28 -9.14 1.01
N GLN A 40 6.01 -9.31 0.63
CA GLN A 40 5.07 -10.18 1.35
C GLN A 40 5.44 -11.66 1.27
N LEU A 41 5.91 -12.11 0.09
CA LEU A 41 6.43 -13.47 -0.08
C LEU A 41 7.70 -13.68 0.75
N ALA A 42 8.61 -12.71 0.75
CA ALA A 42 9.81 -12.74 1.57
C ALA A 42 9.49 -12.79 3.08
N GLU A 43 8.52 -12.00 3.54
CA GLU A 43 8.04 -12.03 4.93
C GLU A 43 7.45 -13.40 5.30
N ALA A 44 6.70 -14.04 4.40
CA ALA A 44 6.19 -15.39 4.60
C ALA A 44 7.32 -16.42 4.76
N LEU A 45 8.42 -16.29 4.02
CA LEU A 45 9.60 -17.14 4.18
C LEU A 45 10.34 -16.87 5.50
N VAL A 46 10.45 -15.60 5.90
CA VAL A 46 11.06 -15.18 7.17
C VAL A 46 10.29 -15.75 8.38
N ALA A 47 8.98 -15.94 8.27
CA ALA A 47 8.17 -16.55 9.32
C ALA A 47 8.63 -17.98 9.67
N GLU A 48 9.19 -18.71 8.71
CA GLU A 48 9.72 -20.08 8.88
C GLU A 48 11.16 -20.10 9.43
N VAL A 49 11.83 -18.95 9.50
CA VAL A 49 13.20 -18.84 10.02
C VAL A 49 13.19 -18.96 11.56
N PRO A 50 14.18 -19.66 12.16
CA PRO A 50 14.34 -19.73 13.61
C PRO A 50 14.42 -18.33 14.24
N VAL A 51 13.68 -18.13 15.34
CA VAL A 51 13.54 -16.82 16.01
C VAL A 51 14.90 -16.18 16.32
N LEU A 52 15.91 -16.97 16.69
CA LEU A 52 17.26 -16.49 17.02
C LEU A 52 17.90 -15.64 15.91
N VAL A 53 17.58 -15.92 14.64
CA VAL A 53 18.17 -15.23 13.48
C VAL A 53 17.14 -14.51 12.62
N ARG A 54 15.85 -14.57 12.99
CA ARG A 54 14.75 -14.05 12.19
C ARG A 54 14.91 -12.57 11.86
N ASP A 55 15.21 -11.73 12.85
CA ASP A 55 15.34 -10.29 12.65
C ASP A 55 16.49 -9.95 11.68
N SER A 56 17.60 -10.69 11.78
CA SER A 56 18.73 -10.53 10.85
C SER A 56 18.35 -10.96 9.44
N MET A 57 17.67 -12.09 9.30
CA MET A 57 17.20 -12.58 8.00
C MET A 57 16.15 -11.64 7.39
N GLN A 58 15.26 -11.08 8.20
CA GLN A 58 14.26 -10.11 7.76
C GLN A 58 14.92 -8.89 7.12
N ALA A 59 15.94 -8.32 7.76
CA ALA A 59 16.68 -7.19 7.21
C ALA A 59 17.34 -7.54 5.87
N VAL A 60 18.00 -8.70 5.78
CA VAL A 60 18.67 -9.15 4.56
C VAL A 60 17.68 -9.36 3.41
N TYR A 61 16.56 -10.04 3.65
CA TYR A 61 15.55 -10.28 2.63
C TYR A 61 14.88 -8.98 2.18
N TYR A 62 14.55 -8.10 3.12
CA TYR A 62 13.97 -6.80 2.81
C TYR A 62 14.89 -5.98 1.90
N ASP A 63 16.16 -5.84 2.26
CA ASP A 63 17.13 -5.09 1.46
C ASP A 63 17.40 -5.76 0.10
N SER A 64 17.42 -7.10 0.04
CA SER A 64 17.57 -7.85 -1.22
C SER A 64 16.42 -7.58 -2.18
N VAL A 65 15.16 -7.70 -1.72
CA VAL A 65 13.99 -7.47 -2.57
C VAL A 65 13.98 -6.02 -3.07
N LEU A 66 14.27 -5.04 -2.21
CA LEU A 66 14.34 -3.65 -2.65
C LEU A 66 15.43 -3.43 -3.72
N ALA A 67 16.60 -4.02 -3.52
CA ALA A 67 17.69 -3.92 -4.49
C ALA A 67 17.33 -4.54 -5.85
N ASP A 68 16.67 -5.71 -5.85
CA ASP A 68 16.21 -6.39 -7.08
C ASP A 68 15.22 -5.53 -7.89
N HIS A 69 14.43 -4.70 -7.19
CA HIS A 69 13.52 -3.75 -7.81
C HIS A 69 14.13 -2.37 -8.08
N GLY A 70 15.42 -2.17 -7.76
CA GLY A 70 16.14 -0.93 -7.98
C GLY A 70 15.73 0.21 -7.03
N PHE A 71 15.33 -0.12 -5.81
CA PHE A 71 15.03 0.84 -4.75
C PHE A 71 16.07 0.79 -3.65
N THR A 72 16.43 1.97 -3.14
CA THR A 72 16.98 2.06 -1.78
C THR A 72 15.85 2.06 -0.76
N ARG A 73 16.15 1.64 0.47
CA ARG A 73 15.20 1.68 1.59
C ARG A 73 14.58 3.07 1.80
N ARG A 74 15.41 4.11 1.76
CA ARG A 74 14.97 5.51 1.89
C ARG A 74 13.97 5.92 0.81
N GLU A 75 14.20 5.52 -0.44
CA GLU A 75 13.28 5.82 -1.55
C GLU A 75 11.96 5.09 -1.39
N PHE A 76 12.02 3.79 -1.07
CA PHE A 76 10.83 2.99 -0.81
C PHE A 76 10.00 3.59 0.34
N ASP A 77 10.63 3.90 1.46
CA ASP A 77 9.97 4.48 2.64
C ASP A 77 9.32 5.83 2.31
N SER A 78 10.01 6.68 1.53
CA SER A 78 9.49 7.98 1.11
C SER A 78 8.27 7.84 0.20
N ILE A 79 8.33 6.92 -0.76
CA ILE A 79 7.20 6.63 -1.67
C ILE A 79 6.03 6.07 -0.86
N MET A 80 6.30 5.13 0.04
CA MET A 80 5.28 4.52 0.88
C MET A 80 4.61 5.53 1.80
N TRP A 81 5.38 6.48 2.34
CA TRP A 81 4.84 7.60 3.11
C TRP A 81 3.86 8.47 2.33
N ILE A 82 4.09 8.67 1.03
CA ILE A 82 3.21 9.46 0.16
C ILE A 82 1.98 8.63 -0.24
N ILE A 83 2.17 7.39 -0.70
CA ILE A 83 1.08 6.52 -1.17
C ILE A 83 0.03 6.31 -0.08
N ARG A 84 0.45 6.10 1.18
CA ARG A 84 -0.48 5.88 2.31
C ARG A 84 -1.38 7.07 2.66
N GLN A 85 -1.12 8.26 2.12
CA GLN A 85 -1.96 9.44 2.38
C GLN A 85 -3.27 9.39 1.62
N GLU A 86 -3.33 8.59 0.55
CA GLU A 86 -4.48 8.51 -0.33
C GLU A 86 -5.01 7.07 -0.41
N PRO A 87 -6.22 6.81 0.11
CA PRO A 87 -6.84 5.49 0.11
C PRO A 87 -6.87 4.82 -1.27
N ALA A 88 -7.19 5.56 -2.34
CA ALA A 88 -7.27 4.97 -3.68
C ALA A 88 -5.91 4.46 -4.20
N TRP A 89 -4.82 5.16 -3.87
CA TRP A 89 -3.48 4.78 -4.30
C TRP A 89 -2.98 3.54 -3.58
N ILE A 90 -3.15 3.50 -2.25
CA ILE A 90 -2.70 2.35 -1.46
C ILE A 90 -3.52 1.10 -1.79
N ASP A 91 -4.83 1.23 -2.00
CA ASP A 91 -5.69 0.13 -2.43
C ASP A 91 -5.25 -0.45 -3.78
N SER A 92 -4.91 0.43 -4.74
CA SER A 92 -4.38 0.00 -6.04
C SER A 92 -3.09 -0.82 -5.92
N VAL A 93 -2.16 -0.38 -5.06
CA VAL A 93 -0.88 -1.07 -4.81
C VAL A 93 -1.12 -2.45 -4.18
N TYR A 94 -1.94 -2.52 -3.13
CA TYR A 94 -2.18 -3.78 -2.41
C TYR A 94 -3.07 -4.76 -3.18
N THR A 95 -4.01 -4.26 -3.98
CA THR A 95 -4.75 -5.10 -4.94
C THR A 95 -3.77 -5.78 -5.88
N ARG A 96 -2.83 -5.03 -6.45
CA ARG A 96 -1.82 -5.61 -7.34
C ARG A 96 -0.88 -6.58 -6.62
N ALA A 97 -0.45 -6.26 -5.41
CA ALA A 97 0.38 -7.16 -4.60
C ALA A 97 -0.35 -8.49 -4.33
N GLY A 98 -1.64 -8.43 -3.96
CA GLY A 98 -2.47 -9.60 -3.70
C GLY A 98 -2.63 -10.51 -4.92
N GLU A 99 -2.77 -9.94 -6.12
CA GLU A 99 -2.80 -10.71 -7.38
C GLU A 99 -1.49 -11.49 -7.63
N ILE A 100 -0.35 -10.91 -7.26
CA ILE A 100 0.97 -11.52 -7.46
C ILE A 100 1.16 -12.66 -6.47
N VAL A 101 0.94 -12.40 -5.19
CA VAL A 101 1.02 -13.43 -4.14
C VAL A 101 0.09 -14.60 -4.47
N SER A 102 -1.15 -14.30 -4.88
CA SER A 102 -2.14 -15.33 -5.23
C SER A 102 -1.70 -16.17 -6.43
N ARG A 103 -1.06 -15.58 -7.45
CA ARG A 103 -0.52 -16.31 -8.61
C ARG A 103 0.63 -17.24 -8.21
N GLU A 104 1.61 -16.71 -7.49
CA GLU A 104 2.81 -17.46 -7.04
C GLU A 104 2.43 -18.62 -6.10
N MET A 105 1.33 -18.50 -5.37
CA MET A 105 0.80 -19.58 -4.53
C MET A 105 0.06 -20.68 -5.30
N ILE A 106 -0.43 -20.42 -6.52
CA ILE A 106 -1.13 -21.42 -7.36
C ILE A 106 -0.14 -22.19 -8.24
N GLU A 107 0.94 -21.53 -8.68
CA GLU A 107 1.95 -22.12 -9.57
C GLU A 107 2.99 -23.00 -8.84
N ARG A 108 2.90 -23.12 -7.51
CA ARG A 108 3.72 -24.01 -6.65
C ARG A 108 2.92 -25.20 -6.14
#